data_AF-A0A846MEE4-F1
#
_entry.id   AF-A0A846MEE4-F1
#
_cell.length_a   1.000
_cell.length_b   1.000
_cell.length_c   1.000
_cell.angle_alpha   90.00
_cell.angle_beta   90.00
_cell.angle_gamma   90.00
#
_symmetry.space_group_name_H-M   'P 1'
#
loop_
_entity.id
_entity.type
_entity.pdbx_description
1 polymer ?
#
loop_
_entity_poly.entity_id
_entity_poly.type
_entity_poly.pdbx_seq_one_letter_code
_entity_poly.pdbx_strand_id
1 'polypeptide(L)'
;MIYQLKVQLKDIRPPVWRRLLVPGEMTFADLHRVLQKAFDWEDRHLHTFYITKTRGTAKLRIEIGNDVGDGWDDADYKEHKERLFDWLVQEGDRCLYIYDFGDYWEHEIVLEKIVKPQPDLVYPICLKAVRVAPEEDSMGEGWNPEEIETKELTAMVNAKLAPLCKKLGKEIQKKARKEKEMGKKAQATQGNVWRVLLEKAVAFNRLAPWQWMNEDEIFLVVDPETNERLYCSVIGALGQEHGMVVYIGEQGYKSLQYLLKRPYPEQDPVYTQRAVLISFADRNELSKEDYELLRSQGMTFRGKKQWPQFRSFVPGYYPWTISEEEAKLVTAALDQAFDVARRVREGELSLPVFPQDEKMFARIGEKKDGNVVWRDDHVPLAELEAEEKAPTYELLVDPKLIKMVKNIGQVYYGSIEFDAGYINRPVQDKRGERPYFPTFVLAVDVNTGFIIHNDLLPIENVAMRVQKSFLDMLLRLGKIPQEIRMKKETKQMLAPVLRKLPIRTMEVLRTPAAEHVRRTFEMF
;
A
#
# COMPACT_ATOMS: atom_id res chain seq x y z
N MET A 1 23.39 -1.83 -3.39
CA MET A 1 24.01 -2.54 -4.54
C MET A 1 25.26 -1.80 -4.98
N ILE A 2 26.23 -2.51 -5.55
CA ILE A 2 27.48 -1.92 -6.05
C ILE A 2 27.49 -2.06 -7.57
N TYR A 3 27.79 -0.97 -8.26
CA TYR A 3 27.90 -0.92 -9.70
C TYR A 3 29.35 -1.13 -10.10
N GLN A 4 29.59 -2.09 -10.99
CA GLN A 4 30.84 -2.20 -11.72
C GLN A 4 30.70 -1.35 -12.98
N LEU A 5 31.33 -0.19 -12.97
CA LEU A 5 31.38 0.73 -14.10
C LEU A 5 32.69 0.54 -14.85
N LYS A 6 32.63 0.44 -16.17
CA LYS A 6 33.79 0.69 -17.02
C LYS A 6 33.69 2.12 -17.53
N VAL A 7 34.70 2.92 -17.23
CA VAL A 7 34.84 4.31 -17.67
C VAL A 7 35.99 4.38 -18.64
N GLN A 8 35.73 4.77 -19.88
CA GLN A 8 36.73 4.83 -20.93
C GLN A 8 36.77 6.23 -21.53
N LEU A 9 37.96 6.82 -21.55
CA LEU A 9 38.20 8.09 -22.24
C LEU A 9 38.12 7.84 -23.75
N LYS A 10 37.28 8.60 -24.43
CA LYS A 10 37.05 8.49 -25.87
C LYS A 10 38.17 9.18 -26.65
N ASP A 11 38.31 8.78 -27.91
CA ASP A 11 39.17 9.40 -28.92
C ASP A 11 40.67 9.50 -28.59
N ILE A 12 41.11 8.82 -27.53
CA ILE A 12 42.52 8.61 -27.18
C ILE A 12 43.03 7.25 -27.62
N ARG A 13 44.21 7.25 -28.23
CA ARG A 13 44.95 6.03 -28.57
C ARG A 13 46.39 6.11 -28.06
N PRO A 14 46.87 5.06 -27.38
CA PRO A 14 46.17 3.82 -27.01
C PRO A 14 45.14 4.00 -25.88
N PRO A 15 44.14 3.11 -25.73
CA PRO A 15 42.96 3.40 -24.90
C PRO A 15 43.26 3.55 -23.40
N VAL A 16 42.67 4.56 -22.79
CA VAL A 16 42.72 4.85 -21.34
C VAL A 16 41.38 4.52 -20.72
N TRP A 17 41.36 3.69 -19.67
CA TRP A 17 40.12 3.35 -18.98
C TRP A 17 40.31 2.90 -17.53
N ARG A 18 39.22 2.94 -16.77
CA ARG A 18 39.11 2.51 -15.36
C ARG A 18 37.92 1.58 -15.20
N ARG A 19 38.08 0.52 -14.42
CA ARG A 19 36.96 -0.31 -13.95
C ARG A 19 36.77 -0.07 -12.46
N LEU A 20 35.63 0.51 -12.10
CA LEU A 20 35.34 1.00 -10.76
C LEU A 20 34.18 0.21 -10.16
N LEU A 21 34.28 -0.13 -8.88
CA LEU A 21 33.16 -0.53 -8.05
C LEU A 21 32.71 0.66 -7.22
N VAL A 22 31.46 1.07 -7.41
CA VAL A 22 30.91 2.27 -6.78
C VAL A 22 29.52 1.99 -6.21
N PRO A 23 29.07 2.66 -5.13
CA PRO A 23 27.71 2.49 -4.63
C PRO A 23 26.69 3.04 -5.62
N GLY A 24 25.68 2.26 -6.01
CA GLY A 24 24.63 2.74 -6.92
C GLY A 24 23.78 3.87 -6.33
N GLU A 25 23.80 4.05 -4.99
CA GLU A 25 23.11 5.11 -4.25
C GLU A 25 23.86 6.46 -4.26
N MET A 26 25.09 6.51 -4.78
CA MET A 26 25.80 7.77 -4.89
C MET A 26 25.19 8.65 -5.97
N THR A 27 25.34 9.96 -5.78
CA THR A 27 24.88 10.96 -6.75
C THR A 27 25.77 11.01 -7.99
N PHE A 28 25.30 11.65 -9.06
CA PHE A 28 26.18 12.00 -10.18
C PHE A 28 27.29 12.98 -9.75
N ALA A 29 27.03 13.86 -8.77
CA ALA A 29 28.06 14.70 -8.16
C ALA A 29 29.15 13.87 -7.43
N ASP A 30 28.75 12.82 -6.72
CA ASP A 30 29.70 11.90 -6.09
C ASP A 30 30.49 11.12 -7.16
N LEU A 31 29.82 10.65 -8.23
CA LEU A 31 30.48 9.97 -9.34
C LEU A 31 31.54 10.87 -9.98
N HIS A 32 31.22 12.14 -10.24
CA HIS A 32 32.15 13.11 -10.78
C HIS A 32 33.44 13.20 -9.96
N ARG A 33 33.34 13.34 -8.62
CA ARG A 33 34.52 13.34 -7.72
C ARG A 33 35.34 12.05 -7.81
N VAL A 34 34.67 10.91 -7.98
CA VAL A 34 35.34 9.62 -8.20
C VAL A 34 36.10 9.61 -9.52
N LEU A 35 35.51 10.13 -10.58
CA LEU A 35 36.14 10.21 -11.91
C LEU A 35 37.37 11.11 -11.89
N GLN A 36 37.27 12.29 -11.27
CA GLN A 36 38.40 13.21 -11.10
C GLN A 36 39.60 12.51 -10.45
N LYS A 37 39.38 11.79 -9.34
CA LYS A 37 40.46 11.02 -8.69
C LYS A 37 40.92 9.79 -9.47
N ALA A 38 40.04 9.16 -10.25
CA ALA A 38 40.37 7.98 -11.03
C ALA A 38 41.21 8.30 -12.26
N PHE A 39 41.01 9.48 -12.86
CA PHE A 39 41.75 9.97 -14.02
C PHE A 39 42.90 10.92 -13.65
N ASP A 40 43.02 11.26 -12.36
CA ASP A 40 44.07 12.12 -11.82
C ASP A 40 43.98 13.58 -12.25
N TRP A 41 42.76 14.10 -12.20
CA TRP A 41 42.43 15.49 -12.48
C TRP A 41 42.02 16.25 -11.21
N GLU A 42 42.01 17.56 -11.33
CA GLU A 42 41.98 18.52 -10.24
C GLU A 42 40.61 19.16 -10.00
N ASP A 43 39.59 18.84 -10.80
CA ASP A 43 38.24 19.38 -10.65
C ASP A 43 38.18 20.92 -10.79
N ARG A 44 38.90 21.46 -11.78
CA ARG A 44 38.98 22.90 -12.07
C ARG A 44 37.94 23.40 -13.07
N HIS A 45 37.27 22.49 -13.79
CA HIS A 45 36.40 22.83 -14.92
C HIS A 45 34.97 22.35 -14.77
N LEU A 46 34.08 22.89 -15.61
CA LEU A 46 32.68 22.46 -15.68
C LEU A 46 32.56 21.05 -16.28
N HIS A 47 31.45 20.40 -15.95
CA HIS A 47 31.13 19.06 -16.44
C HIS A 47 29.64 18.83 -16.57
N THR A 48 29.28 17.78 -17.30
CA THR A 48 27.91 17.29 -17.40
C THR A 48 27.89 15.79 -17.66
N PHE A 49 26.76 15.16 -17.38
CA PHE A 49 26.50 13.78 -17.77
C PHE A 49 25.35 13.70 -18.76
N TYR A 50 25.48 12.84 -19.77
CA TYR A 50 24.41 12.54 -20.71
C TYR A 50 24.02 11.08 -20.64
N ILE A 51 22.77 10.80 -20.31
CA ILE A 51 22.24 9.43 -20.36
C ILE A 51 21.98 9.06 -21.82
N THR A 52 22.75 8.08 -22.31
CA THR A 52 22.68 7.61 -23.70
C THR A 52 21.92 6.29 -23.81
N LYS A 53 21.87 5.50 -22.74
CA LYS A 53 21.06 4.29 -22.66
C LYS A 53 20.64 4.02 -21.21
N THR A 54 19.34 3.86 -20.99
CA THR A 54 18.78 3.51 -19.68
C THR A 54 17.63 2.51 -19.86
N ARG A 55 17.51 1.54 -18.94
CA ARG A 55 16.49 0.48 -19.01
C ARG A 55 16.52 -0.26 -20.35
N GLY A 56 17.72 -0.49 -20.87
CA GLY A 56 17.93 -1.19 -22.13
C GLY A 56 17.59 -0.38 -23.39
N THR A 57 17.09 0.85 -23.26
CA THR A 57 16.63 1.68 -24.39
C THR A 57 17.58 2.85 -24.63
N ALA A 58 17.98 3.07 -25.87
CA ALA A 58 18.76 4.26 -26.24
C ALA A 58 17.95 5.53 -25.99
N LYS A 59 18.62 6.59 -25.52
CA LYS A 59 18.01 7.90 -25.28
C LYS A 59 18.66 8.92 -26.19
N LEU A 60 17.84 9.88 -26.61
CA LEU A 60 18.22 10.98 -27.50
C LEU A 60 19.10 12.04 -26.82
N ARG A 61 19.71 11.72 -25.66
CA ARG A 61 20.56 12.55 -24.79
C ARG A 61 19.74 13.28 -23.71
N ILE A 62 19.67 12.70 -22.51
CA ILE A 62 19.11 13.34 -21.30
C ILE A 62 20.26 13.90 -20.49
N GLU A 63 20.22 15.17 -20.13
CA GLU A 63 21.31 15.86 -19.43
C GLU A 63 21.15 15.84 -17.90
N ILE A 64 22.23 15.53 -17.20
CA ILE A 64 22.36 15.69 -15.75
C ILE A 64 23.54 16.65 -15.52
N GLY A 65 23.22 17.91 -15.30
CA GLY A 65 24.20 19.01 -15.26
C GLY A 65 24.78 19.29 -13.87
N ASN A 66 25.95 19.93 -13.86
CA ASN A 66 26.63 20.46 -12.67
C ASN A 66 25.84 21.63 -12.03
N ASP A 67 25.94 21.78 -10.71
CA ASP A 67 25.18 22.71 -9.87
C ASP A 67 25.79 24.11 -9.71
N VAL A 68 26.69 24.54 -10.59
CA VAL A 68 27.35 25.86 -10.45
C VAL A 68 26.42 27.01 -10.90
N GLY A 69 25.80 27.66 -9.91
CA GLY A 69 25.44 29.09 -9.88
C GLY A 69 24.59 29.71 -11.01
N ASP A 70 23.34 30.04 -10.68
CA ASP A 70 22.51 31.16 -11.16
C ASP A 70 22.79 31.69 -12.58
N GLY A 71 22.50 30.88 -13.62
CA GLY A 71 22.45 31.42 -14.99
C GLY A 71 22.59 30.43 -16.15
N TRP A 72 23.04 29.20 -15.90
CA TRP A 72 23.20 28.14 -16.91
C TRP A 72 22.37 26.89 -16.54
N ASP A 73 21.11 27.11 -16.16
CA ASP A 73 20.20 26.09 -15.61
C ASP A 73 19.28 25.46 -16.69
N ASP A 74 19.85 25.03 -17.81
CA ASP A 74 19.10 24.40 -18.91
C ASP A 74 19.24 22.85 -18.94
N ALA A 75 19.97 22.26 -17.98
CA ALA A 75 20.07 20.81 -17.88
C ALA A 75 18.74 20.17 -17.41
N ASP A 76 18.37 19.03 -18.00
CA ASP A 76 17.11 18.35 -17.65
C ASP A 76 17.04 17.97 -16.15
N TYR A 77 18.19 17.63 -15.55
CA TYR A 77 18.31 17.21 -14.16
C TYR A 77 19.57 17.73 -13.47
N LYS A 78 19.56 17.70 -12.13
CA LYS A 78 20.63 18.21 -11.26
C LYS A 78 21.44 17.10 -10.61
N GLU A 79 22.76 17.14 -10.74
CA GLU A 79 23.63 16.02 -10.35
C GLU A 79 23.62 15.65 -8.85
N HIS A 80 23.36 16.59 -7.93
CA HIS A 80 23.23 16.30 -6.49
C HIS A 80 21.91 15.60 -6.12
N LYS A 81 20.90 15.69 -6.98
CA LYS A 81 19.57 15.08 -6.76
C LYS A 81 19.51 13.68 -7.36
N GLU A 82 20.09 13.51 -8.55
CA GLU A 82 20.04 12.27 -9.29
C GLU A 82 21.02 11.22 -8.77
N ARG A 83 20.51 10.00 -8.50
CA ARG A 83 21.34 8.86 -8.10
C ARG A 83 21.66 7.98 -9.28
N LEU A 84 22.83 7.33 -9.27
CA LEU A 84 23.22 6.43 -10.36
C LEU A 84 22.17 5.35 -10.61
N PHE A 85 21.53 4.83 -9.55
CA PHE A 85 20.54 3.77 -9.69
C PHE A 85 19.24 4.21 -10.39
N ASP A 86 18.96 5.50 -10.48
CA ASP A 86 17.76 6.01 -11.15
C ASP A 86 17.92 5.93 -12.68
N TRP A 87 19.18 5.98 -13.13
CA TRP A 87 19.57 6.16 -14.53
C TRP A 87 20.30 4.96 -15.13
N LEU A 88 21.20 4.31 -14.39
CA LEU A 88 21.88 3.09 -14.82
C LEU A 88 21.21 1.88 -14.16
N VAL A 89 20.09 1.43 -14.74
CA VAL A 89 19.14 0.51 -14.10
C VAL A 89 19.53 -0.95 -14.30
N GLN A 90 20.13 -1.27 -15.45
CA GLN A 90 20.52 -2.64 -15.82
C GLN A 90 21.89 -2.70 -16.50
N GLU A 91 22.48 -3.90 -16.54
CA GLU A 91 23.73 -4.13 -17.23
C GLU A 91 23.64 -3.72 -18.72
N GLY A 92 24.67 -3.02 -19.18
CA GLY A 92 24.72 -2.44 -20.52
C GLY A 92 24.07 -1.06 -20.66
N ASP A 93 23.48 -0.49 -19.61
CA ASP A 93 23.10 0.93 -19.56
C ASP A 93 24.36 1.82 -19.60
N ARG A 94 24.22 3.01 -20.18
CA ARG A 94 25.34 3.89 -20.53
C ARG A 94 25.04 5.35 -20.27
N CYS A 95 26.07 6.07 -19.87
CA CYS A 95 26.09 7.52 -19.93
C CYS A 95 27.45 8.01 -20.45
N LEU A 96 27.45 9.24 -20.94
CA LEU A 96 28.67 9.99 -21.24
C LEU A 96 28.91 10.96 -20.09
N TYR A 97 30.17 11.12 -19.70
CA TYR A 97 30.63 12.17 -18.80
C TYR A 97 31.54 13.10 -19.60
N ILE A 98 31.16 14.36 -19.73
CA ILE A 98 31.94 15.39 -20.40
C ILE A 98 32.56 16.27 -19.34
N TYR A 99 33.88 16.35 -19.33
CA TYR A 99 34.65 17.19 -18.41
C TYR A 99 35.45 18.21 -19.21
N ASP A 100 35.48 19.45 -18.72
CA ASP A 100 36.10 20.59 -19.38
C ASP A 100 35.45 20.88 -20.75
N PHE A 101 34.62 21.91 -20.83
CA PHE A 101 33.96 22.27 -22.08
C PHE A 101 34.88 22.98 -23.09
N GLY A 102 36.11 23.33 -22.69
CA GLY A 102 37.17 23.77 -23.59
C GLY A 102 37.85 22.57 -24.26
N ASP A 103 38.50 21.72 -23.47
CA ASP A 103 39.24 20.54 -23.97
C ASP A 103 38.32 19.38 -24.42
N TYR A 104 37.08 19.37 -23.92
CA TYR A 104 36.00 18.46 -24.29
C TYR A 104 36.31 16.98 -24.03
N TRP A 105 36.73 16.65 -22.80
CA TRP A 105 37.07 15.29 -22.41
C TRP A 105 35.84 14.39 -22.26
N GLU A 106 35.57 13.56 -23.26
CA GLU A 106 34.45 12.62 -23.24
C GLU A 106 34.81 11.25 -22.64
N HIS A 107 34.05 10.82 -21.64
CA HIS A 107 34.16 9.48 -21.05
C HIS A 107 32.90 8.68 -21.33
N GLU A 108 33.04 7.51 -21.95
CA GLU A 108 31.95 6.53 -21.99
C GLU A 108 31.93 5.72 -20.69
N ILE A 109 30.81 5.78 -20.00
CA ILE A 109 30.55 5.02 -18.77
C ILE A 109 29.53 3.93 -19.10
N VAL A 110 29.92 2.68 -18.86
CA VAL A 110 29.07 1.51 -19.07
C VAL A 110 28.88 0.78 -17.75
N LEU A 111 27.62 0.53 -17.36
CA LEU A 111 27.30 -0.38 -16.26
C LEU A 111 27.54 -1.82 -16.72
N GLU A 112 28.71 -2.38 -16.38
CA GLU A 112 29.07 -3.74 -16.79
C GLU A 112 28.40 -4.80 -15.92
N LYS A 113 28.34 -4.59 -14.59
CA LYS A 113 27.74 -5.53 -13.64
C LYS A 113 27.09 -4.86 -12.45
N ILE A 114 26.04 -5.46 -11.92
CA ILE A 114 25.45 -5.09 -10.62
C ILE A 114 25.79 -6.18 -9.60
N VAL A 115 26.66 -5.87 -8.64
CA VAL A 115 27.16 -6.84 -7.66
C VAL A 115 26.72 -6.52 -6.24
N LYS A 116 26.71 -7.55 -5.39
CA LYS A 116 26.47 -7.37 -3.94
C LYS A 116 27.68 -6.71 -3.29
N PRO A 117 27.49 -5.84 -2.28
CA PRO A 117 28.59 -5.30 -1.50
C PRO A 117 29.38 -6.42 -0.83
N GLN A 118 30.71 -6.35 -0.91
CA GLN A 118 31.61 -7.32 -0.30
C GLN A 118 32.06 -6.79 1.06
N PRO A 119 32.02 -7.61 2.14
CA PRO A 119 32.29 -7.15 3.50
C PRO A 119 33.66 -6.52 3.72
N ASP A 120 34.67 -6.97 2.97
CA ASP A 120 36.07 -6.58 3.16
C ASP A 120 36.53 -5.47 2.21
N LEU A 121 35.63 -4.98 1.33
CA LEU A 121 35.93 -3.89 0.41
C LEU A 121 35.34 -2.58 0.89
N VAL A 122 36.09 -1.50 0.67
CA VAL A 122 35.61 -0.13 0.87
C VAL A 122 35.47 0.53 -0.48
N TYR A 123 34.33 1.17 -0.71
CA TYR A 123 33.98 1.79 -1.98
C TYR A 123 34.11 3.32 -1.90
N PRO A 124 34.42 4.01 -3.02
CA PRO A 124 34.71 3.45 -4.35
C PRO A 124 36.08 2.74 -4.40
N ILE A 125 36.21 1.72 -5.24
CA ILE A 125 37.49 1.03 -5.49
C ILE A 125 37.67 0.75 -6.98
N CYS A 126 38.88 0.94 -7.49
CA CYS A 126 39.29 0.56 -8.83
C CYS A 126 39.75 -0.88 -8.86
N LEU A 127 39.12 -1.70 -9.70
CA LEU A 127 39.51 -3.09 -9.95
C LEU A 127 40.65 -3.19 -10.96
N LYS A 128 40.70 -2.25 -11.91
CA LYS A 128 41.71 -2.21 -12.97
C LYS A 128 41.77 -0.83 -13.60
N ALA A 129 42.97 -0.26 -13.68
CA ALA A 129 43.27 0.96 -14.40
C ALA A 129 44.25 0.66 -15.53
N VAL A 130 43.98 1.17 -16.73
CA VAL A 130 44.85 0.99 -17.90
C VAL A 130 45.27 2.36 -18.40
N ARG A 131 46.60 2.57 -18.40
CA ARG A 131 47.33 3.79 -18.82
C ARG A 131 47.00 5.05 -18.00
N VAL A 132 48.02 5.87 -17.77
CA VAL A 132 47.87 7.20 -17.17
C VAL A 132 46.98 8.05 -18.08
N ALA A 133 46.11 8.89 -17.55
CA ALA A 133 45.32 9.79 -18.39
C ALA A 133 46.20 10.95 -18.89
N PRO A 134 45.82 11.68 -19.95
CA PRO A 134 46.44 12.96 -20.24
C PRO A 134 46.27 13.94 -19.09
N GLU A 135 47.20 14.87 -19.00
CA GLU A 135 47.10 15.98 -18.07
C GLU A 135 45.85 16.82 -18.40
N GLU A 136 45.22 17.33 -17.36
CA GLU A 136 44.17 18.34 -17.48
C GLU A 136 44.76 19.59 -18.19
N ASP A 137 43.97 20.28 -19.03
CA ASP A 137 44.38 21.43 -19.85
C ASP A 137 45.35 21.12 -21.03
N SER A 138 45.56 19.84 -21.37
CA SER A 138 46.50 19.45 -22.44
C SER A 138 45.88 19.32 -23.83
N MET A 139 44.55 19.31 -23.96
CA MET A 139 43.82 18.88 -25.16
C MET A 139 44.25 17.49 -25.71
N GLY A 140 45.07 16.74 -24.97
CA GLY A 140 45.67 15.48 -25.41
C GLY A 140 46.83 15.64 -26.39
N GLU A 141 47.29 16.86 -26.64
CA GLU A 141 48.40 17.13 -27.55
C GLU A 141 49.71 16.56 -27.01
N GLY A 142 50.41 15.80 -27.85
CA GLY A 142 51.69 15.19 -27.48
C GLY A 142 51.59 14.12 -26.40
N TRP A 143 50.38 13.69 -26.01
CA TRP A 143 50.20 12.71 -24.96
C TRP A 143 50.87 11.37 -25.31
N ASN A 144 51.85 11.00 -24.49
CA ASN A 144 52.51 9.70 -24.53
C ASN A 144 52.51 9.14 -23.10
N PRO A 145 51.71 8.11 -22.80
CA PRO A 145 51.57 7.63 -21.44
C PRO A 145 52.87 7.01 -20.94
N GLU A 146 53.27 7.37 -19.72
CA GLU A 146 54.34 6.66 -19.01
C GLU A 146 54.04 5.15 -18.94
N GLU A 147 55.08 4.34 -19.14
CA GLU A 147 54.97 2.88 -19.03
C GLU A 147 54.90 2.47 -17.56
N ILE A 148 53.70 2.49 -17.02
CA ILE A 148 53.39 2.00 -15.67
C ILE A 148 52.64 0.67 -15.77
N GLU A 149 53.05 -0.33 -14.98
CA GLU A 149 52.33 -1.59 -14.92
C GLU A 149 50.88 -1.37 -14.47
N THR A 150 49.94 -2.08 -15.10
CA THR A 150 48.50 -1.97 -14.78
C THR A 150 48.21 -2.18 -13.29
N LYS A 151 48.95 -3.07 -12.63
CA LYS A 151 48.80 -3.34 -11.19
C LYS A 151 49.21 -2.14 -10.35
N GLU A 152 50.34 -1.53 -10.68
CA GLU A 152 50.87 -0.34 -10.00
C GLU A 152 49.93 0.85 -10.19
N LEU A 153 49.53 1.13 -11.43
CA LEU A 153 48.57 2.19 -11.72
C LEU A 153 47.24 1.99 -10.99
N THR A 154 46.74 0.76 -10.92
CA THR A 154 45.51 0.45 -10.17
C THR A 154 45.68 0.75 -8.68
N ALA A 155 46.85 0.46 -8.11
CA ALA A 155 47.15 0.79 -6.72
C ALA A 155 47.24 2.31 -6.49
N MET A 156 47.86 3.05 -7.41
CA MET A 156 47.92 4.52 -7.36
C MET A 156 46.53 5.16 -7.40
N VAL A 157 45.68 4.70 -8.32
CA VAL A 157 44.27 5.15 -8.40
C VAL A 157 43.53 4.87 -7.09
N ASN A 158 43.70 3.67 -6.53
CA ASN A 158 43.08 3.33 -5.24
C ASN A 158 43.58 4.19 -4.08
N ALA A 159 44.86 4.57 -4.08
CA ALA A 159 45.41 5.51 -3.09
C ALA A 159 44.74 6.89 -3.20
N LYS A 160 44.48 7.38 -4.42
CA LYS A 160 43.77 8.65 -4.67
C LYS A 160 42.28 8.57 -4.34
N LEU A 161 41.66 7.40 -4.44
CA LEU A 161 40.26 7.16 -4.03
C LEU A 161 40.09 7.01 -2.51
N ALA A 162 41.13 6.60 -1.78
CA ALA A 162 41.08 6.33 -0.34
C ALA A 162 40.49 7.45 0.54
N PRO A 163 40.70 8.76 0.26
CA PRO A 163 40.04 9.84 0.99
C PRO A 163 38.51 9.84 0.83
N LEU A 164 37.99 9.49 -0.36
CA LEU A 164 36.55 9.43 -0.64
C LEU A 164 35.87 8.25 0.09
N CYS A 165 36.62 7.18 0.33
CA CYS A 165 36.17 5.99 1.06
C CYS A 165 35.70 6.29 2.50
N LYS A 166 36.22 7.35 3.15
CA LYS A 166 35.90 7.70 4.55
C LYS A 166 34.50 8.31 4.74
N LYS A 167 33.88 8.83 3.67
CA LYS A 167 32.57 9.53 3.72
C LYS A 167 31.40 8.62 3.28
N LEU A 168 31.59 7.77 2.26
CA LEU A 168 30.56 6.80 1.81
C LEU A 168 30.64 5.44 2.52
N GLY A 169 31.82 5.00 2.98
CA GLY A 169 32.00 3.69 3.60
C GLY A 169 31.44 3.55 5.02
N LYS A 170 31.42 4.65 5.80
CA LYS A 170 30.97 4.62 7.20
C LYS A 170 29.47 4.38 7.35
N GLU A 171 28.63 4.85 6.43
CA GLU A 171 27.18 4.62 6.47
C GLU A 171 26.79 3.21 6.02
N ILE A 172 27.48 2.69 5.00
CA ILE A 172 27.30 1.32 4.50
C ILE A 172 27.82 0.29 5.53
N GLN A 173 28.95 0.56 6.18
CA GLN A 173 29.48 -0.32 7.23
C GLN A 173 28.70 -0.22 8.54
N LYS A 174 28.08 0.91 8.88
CA LYS A 174 27.19 1.03 10.05
C LYS A 174 25.83 0.36 9.79
N LYS A 175 25.32 0.37 8.54
CA LYS A 175 24.21 -0.49 8.08
C LYS A 175 24.60 -1.97 8.11
N ALA A 176 25.75 -2.36 7.55
CA ALA A 176 26.22 -3.75 7.50
C ALA A 176 26.59 -4.31 8.88
N ARG A 177 27.09 -3.49 9.81
CA ARG A 177 27.41 -3.88 11.20
C ARG A 177 26.15 -3.94 12.07
N LYS A 178 25.17 -3.04 11.85
CA LYS A 178 23.80 -3.22 12.35
C LYS A 178 23.13 -4.45 11.76
N GLU A 179 23.35 -4.79 10.49
CA GLU A 179 22.87 -6.01 9.83
C GLU A 179 23.58 -7.27 10.32
N LYS A 180 24.84 -7.20 10.78
CA LYS A 180 25.57 -8.31 11.42
C LYS A 180 25.16 -8.51 12.89
N GLU A 181 24.86 -7.43 13.62
CA GLU A 181 24.20 -7.50 14.94
C GLU A 181 22.72 -7.93 14.84
N MET A 182 22.02 -7.51 13.78
CA MET A 182 20.69 -8.01 13.41
C MET A 182 20.74 -9.44 12.85
N GLY A 183 21.86 -9.88 12.28
CA GLY A 183 22.10 -11.23 11.78
C GLY A 183 22.35 -12.24 12.89
N LYS A 184 22.90 -11.81 14.03
CA LYS A 184 22.88 -12.59 15.28
C LYS A 184 21.53 -12.50 16.02
N LYS A 185 20.73 -11.45 15.77
CA LYS A 185 19.30 -11.43 16.08
C LYS A 185 18.42 -12.10 15.01
N ALA A 186 18.98 -12.60 13.90
CA ALA A 186 18.22 -13.29 12.88
C ALA A 186 17.92 -14.75 13.25
N GLN A 187 18.59 -15.25 14.30
CA GLN A 187 18.14 -16.39 15.10
C GLN A 187 17.03 -16.04 16.11
N ALA A 188 16.55 -14.79 16.09
CA ALA A 188 15.35 -14.31 16.77
C ALA A 188 14.33 -13.70 15.78
N THR A 189 14.38 -14.05 14.49
CA THR A 189 13.36 -13.63 13.50
C THR A 189 12.10 -14.49 13.61
N GLN A 190 11.47 -14.38 14.77
CA GLN A 190 10.08 -14.71 15.01
C GLN A 190 9.54 -13.46 15.71
N GLY A 191 9.07 -12.45 14.95
CA GLY A 191 8.56 -11.24 15.60
C GLY A 191 8.26 -9.95 14.81
N ASN A 192 8.61 -9.81 13.52
CA ASN A 192 8.18 -8.62 12.75
C ASN A 192 7.23 -9.01 11.62
N VAL A 193 5.93 -9.01 11.94
CA VAL A 193 4.84 -9.35 11.00
C VAL A 193 4.85 -8.49 9.74
N TRP A 194 5.17 -7.20 9.85
CA TRP A 194 5.10 -6.25 8.72
C TRP A 194 6.07 -6.60 7.61
N ARG A 195 7.27 -7.05 7.98
CA ARG A 195 8.26 -7.47 6.99
C ARG A 195 7.84 -8.75 6.28
N VAL A 196 7.34 -9.74 7.02
CA VAL A 196 6.86 -11.00 6.45
C VAL A 196 5.68 -10.74 5.51
N LEU A 197 4.71 -9.92 5.93
CA LEU A 197 3.58 -9.48 5.12
C LEU A 197 4.04 -8.91 3.78
N LEU A 198 4.97 -7.94 3.82
CA LEU A 198 5.47 -7.31 2.61
C LEU A 198 6.20 -8.29 1.70
N GLU A 199 7.04 -9.16 2.25
CA GLU A 199 7.74 -10.20 1.47
C GLU A 199 6.76 -11.14 0.75
N LYS A 200 5.67 -11.55 1.43
CA LYS A 200 4.59 -12.34 0.83
C LYS A 200 3.82 -11.56 -0.24
N ALA A 201 3.47 -10.30 0.02
CA ALA A 201 2.81 -9.44 -0.95
C ALA A 201 3.65 -9.23 -2.22
N VAL A 202 4.98 -9.04 -2.10
CA VAL A 202 5.89 -8.95 -3.25
C VAL A 202 5.92 -10.24 -4.05
N ALA A 203 6.00 -11.39 -3.37
CA ALA A 203 5.98 -12.69 -4.04
C ALA A 203 4.68 -12.90 -4.82
N PHE A 204 3.54 -12.57 -4.20
CA PHE A 204 2.22 -12.63 -4.83
C PHE A 204 2.12 -11.68 -6.04
N ASN A 205 2.61 -10.45 -5.93
CA ASN A 205 2.64 -9.50 -7.06
C ASN A 205 3.44 -10.02 -8.25
N ARG A 206 4.63 -10.60 -7.98
CA ARG A 206 5.49 -11.17 -9.02
C ARG A 206 4.86 -12.40 -9.67
N LEU A 207 4.07 -13.16 -8.93
CA LEU A 207 3.30 -14.26 -9.47
C LEU A 207 2.25 -13.74 -10.45
N ALA A 208 1.63 -12.59 -10.16
CA ALA A 208 0.59 -11.94 -10.96
C ALA A 208 -0.61 -12.86 -11.26
N PRO A 209 -1.22 -13.48 -10.24
CA PRO A 209 -2.23 -14.53 -10.43
C PRO A 209 -3.53 -14.08 -11.12
N TRP A 210 -3.85 -12.78 -11.07
CA TRP A 210 -4.95 -12.17 -11.83
C TRP A 210 -4.80 -12.30 -13.35
N GLN A 211 -3.66 -12.78 -13.86
CA GLN A 211 -3.50 -13.11 -15.28
C GLN A 211 -4.16 -14.43 -15.67
N TRP A 212 -4.51 -15.30 -14.72
CA TRP A 212 -5.15 -16.60 -15.00
C TRP A 212 -6.26 -17.01 -14.02
N MET A 213 -6.42 -16.32 -12.89
CA MET A 213 -7.51 -16.53 -11.94
C MET A 213 -8.59 -15.46 -12.10
N ASN A 214 -9.85 -15.85 -11.88
CA ASN A 214 -11.00 -14.95 -11.89
C ASN A 214 -11.48 -14.59 -10.47
N GLU A 215 -12.22 -13.49 -10.38
CA GLU A 215 -12.67 -12.90 -9.10
C GLU A 215 -13.69 -13.77 -8.35
N ASP A 216 -14.41 -14.63 -9.09
CA ASP A 216 -15.39 -15.60 -8.61
C ASP A 216 -14.77 -16.97 -8.28
N GLU A 217 -13.48 -17.21 -8.57
CA GLU A 217 -12.72 -18.39 -8.13
C GLU A 217 -12.21 -18.22 -6.69
N ILE A 218 -13.16 -18.10 -5.76
CA ILE A 218 -12.88 -17.78 -4.37
C ILE A 218 -12.49 -19.03 -3.61
N PHE A 219 -11.48 -18.93 -2.76
CA PHE A 219 -11.04 -20.01 -1.87
C PHE A 219 -10.97 -19.56 -0.41
N LEU A 220 -11.14 -20.51 0.50
CA LEU A 220 -11.10 -20.30 1.93
C LEU A 220 -9.71 -20.62 2.49
N VAL A 221 -9.22 -19.77 3.39
CA VAL A 221 -8.07 -20.06 4.25
C VAL A 221 -8.56 -20.04 5.70
N VAL A 222 -8.32 -21.11 6.45
CA VAL A 222 -8.63 -21.15 7.89
C VAL A 222 -7.33 -20.94 8.66
N ASP A 223 -7.26 -19.83 9.38
CA ASP A 223 -6.07 -19.44 10.13
C ASP A 223 -5.84 -20.39 11.33
N PRO A 224 -4.65 -21.00 11.49
CA PRO A 224 -4.37 -21.97 12.55
C PRO A 224 -4.27 -21.37 13.95
N GLU A 225 -4.11 -20.05 14.07
CA GLU A 225 -3.95 -19.35 15.35
C GLU A 225 -5.30 -18.96 15.94
N THR A 226 -6.15 -18.37 15.11
CA THR A 226 -7.42 -17.76 15.49
C THR A 226 -8.64 -18.61 15.11
N ASN A 227 -8.45 -19.61 14.23
CA ASN A 227 -9.52 -20.34 13.57
C ASN A 227 -10.44 -19.44 12.71
N GLU A 228 -9.97 -18.23 12.39
CA GLU A 228 -10.71 -17.28 11.57
C GLU A 228 -10.77 -17.78 10.13
N ARG A 229 -11.96 -17.65 9.51
CA ARG A 229 -12.19 -17.99 8.11
C ARG A 229 -11.87 -16.78 7.23
N LEU A 230 -10.96 -16.95 6.29
CA LEU A 230 -10.47 -15.90 5.39
C LEU A 230 -10.85 -16.25 3.95
N TYR A 231 -11.84 -15.57 3.39
CA TYR A 231 -12.30 -15.81 2.02
C TYR A 231 -11.49 -14.94 1.06
N CYS A 232 -10.71 -15.58 0.19
CA CYS A 232 -9.72 -14.93 -0.65
C CYS A 232 -10.22 -14.85 -2.09
N SER A 233 -10.32 -13.64 -2.63
CA SER A 233 -10.67 -13.36 -4.03
C SER A 233 -9.52 -12.61 -4.70
N VAL A 234 -8.98 -13.17 -5.79
CA VAL A 234 -7.94 -12.52 -6.59
C VAL A 234 -8.61 -11.57 -7.56
N ILE A 235 -8.24 -10.29 -7.51
CA ILE A 235 -8.88 -9.23 -8.32
C ILE A 235 -7.95 -8.68 -9.40
N GLY A 236 -8.55 -8.18 -10.47
CA GLY A 236 -7.83 -7.43 -11.52
C GLY A 236 -7.65 -8.11 -12.86
N ALA A 237 -8.44 -9.15 -13.16
CA ALA A 237 -8.49 -9.75 -14.50
C ALA A 237 -8.84 -8.72 -15.59
N LEU A 238 -9.58 -7.66 -15.23
CA LEU A 238 -9.98 -6.57 -16.13
C LEU A 238 -8.96 -5.40 -16.18
N GLY A 239 -7.82 -5.51 -15.49
CA GLY A 239 -6.66 -4.62 -15.63
C GLY A 239 -6.77 -3.20 -15.04
N GLN A 240 -7.87 -2.87 -14.34
CA GLN A 240 -8.04 -1.55 -13.70
C GLN A 240 -7.31 -1.45 -12.35
N GLU A 241 -7.48 -2.46 -11.49
CA GLU A 241 -6.75 -2.63 -10.23
C GLU A 241 -6.46 -4.10 -10.04
N HIS A 242 -5.23 -4.47 -9.65
CA HIS A 242 -4.87 -5.86 -9.42
C HIS A 242 -4.40 -6.11 -7.99
N GLY A 243 -4.71 -7.29 -7.47
CA GLY A 243 -4.44 -7.62 -6.08
C GLY A 243 -5.27 -8.78 -5.56
N MET A 244 -5.63 -8.70 -4.28
CA MET A 244 -6.45 -9.69 -3.59
C MET A 244 -7.30 -9.02 -2.52
N VAL A 245 -8.54 -9.47 -2.37
CA VAL A 245 -9.41 -9.11 -1.25
C VAL A 245 -9.53 -10.31 -0.32
N VAL A 246 -9.29 -10.09 0.97
CA VAL A 246 -9.47 -11.09 2.03
C VAL A 246 -10.66 -10.69 2.88
N TYR A 247 -11.79 -11.38 2.73
CA TYR A 247 -12.96 -11.18 3.58
C TYR A 247 -12.80 -11.98 4.87
N ILE A 248 -12.98 -11.32 6.02
CA ILE A 248 -12.58 -11.87 7.32
C ILE A 248 -13.82 -12.29 8.12
N GLY A 249 -13.88 -13.58 8.47
CA GLY A 249 -14.88 -14.15 9.35
C GLY A 249 -16.27 -14.23 8.74
N GLU A 250 -17.24 -14.48 9.61
CA GLU A 250 -18.66 -14.55 9.22
C GLU A 250 -19.16 -13.23 8.62
N GLN A 251 -18.74 -12.08 9.19
CA GLN A 251 -19.08 -10.77 8.62
C GLN A 251 -18.47 -10.59 7.22
N GLY A 252 -17.23 -11.03 7.01
CA GLY A 252 -16.60 -10.98 5.70
C GLY A 252 -17.32 -11.84 4.67
N TYR A 253 -17.76 -13.04 5.05
CA TYR A 253 -18.58 -13.89 4.18
C TYR A 253 -19.88 -13.18 3.76
N LYS A 254 -20.56 -12.52 4.70
CA LYS A 254 -21.76 -11.73 4.42
C LYS A 254 -21.47 -10.57 3.46
N SER A 255 -20.37 -9.85 3.67
CA SER A 255 -19.94 -8.79 2.74
C SER A 255 -19.70 -9.34 1.33
N LEU A 256 -19.02 -10.48 1.21
CA LEU A 256 -18.76 -11.15 -0.06
C LEU A 256 -20.07 -11.55 -0.76
N GLN A 257 -20.98 -12.21 -0.04
CA GLN A 257 -22.28 -12.61 -0.58
C GLN A 257 -23.10 -11.41 -1.03
N TYR A 258 -23.10 -10.32 -0.26
CA TYR A 258 -23.83 -9.10 -0.60
C TYR A 258 -23.32 -8.48 -1.90
N LEU A 259 -21.99 -8.34 -2.04
CA LEU A 259 -21.36 -7.78 -3.22
C LEU A 259 -21.63 -8.60 -4.49
N LEU A 260 -21.53 -9.93 -4.42
CA LEU A 260 -21.71 -10.78 -5.60
C LEU A 260 -23.18 -11.02 -5.96
N LYS A 261 -24.09 -11.08 -4.98
CA LYS A 261 -25.53 -11.25 -5.26
C LYS A 261 -26.20 -9.95 -5.70
N ARG A 262 -25.59 -8.78 -5.48
CA ARG A 262 -26.17 -7.46 -5.78
C ARG A 262 -25.18 -6.56 -6.54
N PRO A 263 -25.17 -6.60 -7.88
CA PRO A 263 -24.28 -5.74 -8.68
C PRO A 263 -24.56 -4.23 -8.50
N TYR A 264 -25.72 -3.86 -7.98
CA TYR A 264 -26.10 -2.48 -7.65
C TYR A 264 -26.57 -2.42 -6.19
N PRO A 265 -25.66 -2.29 -5.21
CA PRO A 265 -26.02 -2.26 -3.80
C PRO A 265 -26.80 -0.98 -3.46
N GLU A 266 -27.79 -1.10 -2.57
CA GLU A 266 -28.64 0.02 -2.16
C GLU A 266 -27.91 1.04 -1.28
N GLN A 267 -26.86 0.57 -0.60
CA GLN A 267 -25.97 1.37 0.23
C GLN A 267 -24.54 1.17 -0.27
N ASP A 268 -23.68 2.17 -0.08
CA ASP A 268 -22.26 2.04 -0.40
C ASP A 268 -21.67 0.86 0.40
N PRO A 269 -21.05 -0.14 -0.25
CA PRO A 269 -20.45 -1.28 0.43
C PRO A 269 -19.44 -0.91 1.51
N VAL A 270 -18.83 0.27 1.43
CA VAL A 270 -17.87 0.77 2.43
C VAL A 270 -18.45 0.76 3.85
N TYR A 271 -19.78 0.87 4.00
CA TYR A 271 -20.45 0.87 5.30
C TYR A 271 -20.53 -0.51 5.96
N THR A 272 -20.54 -1.58 5.18
CA THR A 272 -20.87 -2.93 5.65
C THR A 272 -19.79 -3.95 5.35
N GLN A 273 -18.75 -3.57 4.60
CA GLN A 273 -17.69 -4.47 4.21
C GLN A 273 -16.73 -4.78 5.37
N ARG A 274 -16.52 -6.08 5.62
CA ARG A 274 -15.45 -6.60 6.46
C ARG A 274 -14.41 -7.33 5.61
N ALA A 275 -13.34 -6.64 5.26
CA ALA A 275 -12.28 -7.19 4.43
C ALA A 275 -10.95 -6.47 4.61
N VAL A 276 -9.88 -7.05 4.07
CA VAL A 276 -8.65 -6.33 3.77
C VAL A 276 -8.40 -6.42 2.27
N LEU A 277 -8.25 -5.26 1.62
CA LEU A 277 -7.77 -5.14 0.26
C LEU A 277 -6.25 -5.07 0.26
N ILE A 278 -5.62 -5.92 -0.55
CA ILE A 278 -4.20 -5.91 -0.86
C ILE A 278 -4.11 -5.50 -2.33
N SER A 279 -3.64 -4.30 -2.60
CA SER A 279 -3.50 -3.77 -3.95
C SER A 279 -2.06 -3.37 -4.22
N PHE A 280 -1.73 -3.15 -5.48
CA PHE A 280 -0.41 -2.67 -5.87
C PHE A 280 -0.56 -1.36 -6.62
N ALA A 281 -0.13 -0.29 -5.97
CA ALA A 281 -0.35 1.08 -6.37
C ALA A 281 0.86 1.69 -7.11
N ASP A 282 0.62 2.83 -7.75
CA ASP A 282 1.67 3.74 -8.15
C ASP A 282 2.17 4.56 -6.96
N ARG A 283 3.39 5.10 -7.04
CA ARG A 283 4.00 5.85 -5.93
C ARG A 283 3.15 7.06 -5.49
N ASN A 284 2.47 7.72 -6.43
CA ASN A 284 1.63 8.90 -6.18
C ASN A 284 0.25 8.55 -5.61
N GLU A 285 -0.13 7.28 -5.58
CA GLU A 285 -1.40 6.79 -5.02
C GLU A 285 -1.25 6.37 -3.53
N LEU A 286 -0.03 6.32 -3.02
CA LEU A 286 0.25 5.95 -1.64
C LEU A 286 -0.01 7.12 -0.67
N SER A 287 -0.60 6.81 0.48
CA SER A 287 -0.63 7.76 1.59
C SER A 287 0.76 7.92 2.21
N LYS A 288 0.91 8.90 3.09
CA LYS A 288 2.15 9.09 3.86
C LYS A 288 2.45 7.87 4.74
N GLU A 289 1.41 7.32 5.37
CA GLU A 289 1.47 6.15 6.25
C GLU A 289 1.88 4.89 5.48
N ASP A 290 1.37 4.70 4.25
CA ASP A 290 1.79 3.61 3.38
C ASP A 290 3.28 3.70 3.07
N TYR A 291 3.74 4.89 2.68
CA TYR A 291 5.13 5.11 2.34
C TYR A 291 6.06 4.89 3.56
N GLU A 292 5.63 5.34 4.74
CA GLU A 292 6.36 5.16 5.99
C GLU A 292 6.46 3.68 6.38
N LEU A 293 5.40 2.89 6.22
CA LEU A 293 5.44 1.43 6.44
C LEU A 293 6.49 0.75 5.56
N LEU A 294 6.49 1.04 4.26
CA LEU A 294 7.45 0.43 3.32
C LEU A 294 8.90 0.87 3.64
N ARG A 295 9.08 2.16 3.93
CA ARG A 295 10.37 2.75 4.28
C ARG A 295 10.91 2.20 5.59
N SER A 296 10.07 2.00 6.61
CA SER A 296 10.49 1.50 7.92
C SER A 296 10.99 0.06 7.86
N GLN A 297 10.50 -0.73 6.91
CA GLN A 297 11.00 -2.09 6.65
C GLN A 297 12.22 -2.11 5.71
N GLY A 298 12.67 -0.96 5.21
CA GLY A 298 13.80 -0.83 4.29
C GLY A 298 13.51 -1.37 2.89
N MET A 299 12.23 -1.43 2.49
CA MET A 299 11.81 -1.93 1.19
C MET A 299 11.61 -0.78 0.20
N THR A 300 12.07 -1.00 -1.04
CA THR A 300 11.96 -0.01 -2.13
C THR A 300 11.35 -0.67 -3.35
N PHE A 301 10.40 0.01 -3.98
CA PHE A 301 9.66 -0.47 -5.14
C PHE A 301 9.90 0.46 -6.33
N ARG A 302 9.83 -0.08 -7.54
CA ARG A 302 9.99 0.67 -8.80
C ARG A 302 9.03 0.11 -9.82
N GLY A 303 8.54 0.97 -10.72
CA GLY A 303 7.58 0.58 -11.75
C GLY A 303 6.14 0.91 -11.36
N LYS A 304 5.26 0.89 -12.36
CA LYS A 304 3.83 1.14 -12.16
C LYS A 304 3.15 -0.04 -11.48
N LYS A 305 2.23 0.24 -10.56
CA LYS A 305 1.45 -0.77 -9.82
C LYS A 305 2.34 -1.83 -9.17
N GLN A 306 3.42 -1.37 -8.55
CA GLN A 306 4.42 -2.23 -7.87
C GLN A 306 4.48 -2.00 -6.36
N TRP A 307 3.83 -0.96 -5.84
CA TRP A 307 3.92 -0.58 -4.43
C TRP A 307 2.78 -1.26 -3.64
N PRO A 308 3.08 -2.20 -2.73
CA PRO A 308 2.04 -2.85 -1.95
C PRO A 308 1.30 -1.84 -1.07
N GLN A 309 -0.02 -1.87 -1.14
CA GLN A 309 -0.92 -1.08 -0.31
C GLN A 309 -1.93 -2.00 0.36
N PHE A 310 -2.27 -1.70 1.62
CA PHE A 310 -3.17 -2.51 2.42
C PHE A 310 -4.27 -1.64 3.01
N ARG A 311 -5.53 -1.98 2.73
CA ARG A 311 -6.69 -1.23 3.21
C ARG A 311 -7.63 -2.13 3.99
N SER A 312 -7.79 -1.82 5.27
CA SER A 312 -8.76 -2.46 6.15
C SER A 312 -10.13 -1.84 5.94
N PHE A 313 -11.13 -2.68 5.70
CA PHE A 313 -12.55 -2.37 5.72
C PHE A 313 -13.15 -3.03 6.96
N VAL A 314 -13.74 -2.19 7.82
CA VAL A 314 -14.45 -2.60 9.03
C VAL A 314 -15.81 -1.91 8.99
N PRO A 315 -16.93 -2.63 9.17
CA PRO A 315 -18.26 -2.05 9.07
C PRO A 315 -18.44 -0.80 9.92
N GLY A 316 -19.00 0.26 9.32
CA GLY A 316 -19.20 1.56 9.92
C GLY A 316 -17.95 2.45 10.02
N TYR A 317 -16.76 1.94 9.72
CA TYR A 317 -15.52 2.73 9.73
C TYR A 317 -15.04 3.10 8.33
N TYR A 318 -14.38 4.24 8.22
CA TYR A 318 -13.72 4.64 6.98
C TYR A 318 -12.57 3.67 6.64
N PRO A 319 -12.30 3.39 5.34
CA PRO A 319 -11.16 2.55 4.94
C PRO A 319 -9.84 3.09 5.50
N TRP A 320 -9.02 2.22 6.08
CA TRP A 320 -7.84 2.66 6.83
C TRP A 320 -6.64 1.73 6.67
N THR A 321 -5.50 2.08 7.27
CA THR A 321 -4.37 1.17 7.40
C THR A 321 -4.75 -0.04 8.26
N ILE A 322 -4.20 -1.21 7.93
CA ILE A 322 -4.48 -2.45 8.67
C ILE A 322 -3.84 -2.44 10.06
N SER A 323 -4.39 -3.22 11.00
CA SER A 323 -3.77 -3.46 12.32
C SER A 323 -2.67 -4.54 12.27
N GLU A 324 -1.96 -4.75 13.38
CA GLU A 324 -0.98 -5.85 13.49
C GLU A 324 -1.67 -7.24 13.42
N GLU A 325 -2.85 -7.36 14.00
CA GLU A 325 -3.67 -8.59 13.96
C GLU A 325 -4.14 -8.90 12.53
N GLU A 326 -4.64 -7.88 11.82
CA GLU A 326 -4.99 -8.02 10.40
C GLU A 326 -3.76 -8.36 9.54
N ALA A 327 -2.60 -7.77 9.84
CA ALA A 327 -1.36 -8.11 9.16
C ALA A 327 -0.98 -9.59 9.31
N LYS A 328 -1.23 -10.20 10.48
CA LYS A 328 -0.98 -11.65 10.71
C LYS A 328 -1.90 -12.50 9.85
N LEU A 329 -3.21 -12.23 9.89
CA LEU A 329 -4.21 -12.96 9.11
C LEU A 329 -3.93 -12.85 7.60
N VAL A 330 -3.67 -11.64 7.13
CA VAL A 330 -3.42 -11.37 5.71
C VAL A 330 -2.10 -11.97 5.24
N THR A 331 -1.10 -12.07 6.11
CA THR A 331 0.15 -12.78 5.81
C THR A 331 -0.11 -14.26 5.56
N ALA A 332 -0.91 -14.92 6.41
CA ALA A 332 -1.30 -16.32 6.22
C ALA A 332 -2.12 -16.50 4.94
N ALA A 333 -3.07 -15.61 4.69
CA ALA A 333 -3.87 -15.61 3.46
C ALA A 333 -3.00 -15.46 2.20
N LEU A 334 -2.07 -14.50 2.16
CA LEU A 334 -1.16 -14.30 1.01
C LEU A 334 -0.25 -15.50 0.76
N ASP A 335 0.25 -16.13 1.83
CA ASP A 335 1.09 -17.31 1.71
C ASP A 335 0.32 -18.49 1.08
N GLN A 336 -0.89 -18.75 1.55
CA GLN A 336 -1.73 -19.80 0.96
C GLN A 336 -2.24 -19.42 -0.43
N ALA A 337 -2.57 -18.15 -0.67
CA ALA A 337 -2.97 -17.66 -1.98
C ALA A 337 -1.87 -17.86 -3.03
N PHE A 338 -0.60 -17.67 -2.65
CA PHE A 338 0.52 -17.94 -3.54
C PHE A 338 0.59 -19.43 -3.94
N ASP A 339 0.44 -20.36 -2.98
CA ASP A 339 0.43 -21.80 -3.28
C ASP A 339 -0.76 -22.20 -4.15
N VAL A 340 -1.97 -21.76 -3.78
CA VAL A 340 -3.20 -22.02 -4.55
C VAL A 340 -3.06 -21.52 -5.97
N ALA A 341 -2.66 -20.26 -6.16
CA ALA A 341 -2.51 -19.68 -7.48
C ALA A 341 -1.46 -20.39 -8.34
N ARG A 342 -0.34 -20.81 -7.74
CA ARG A 342 0.69 -21.61 -8.43
C ARG A 342 0.09 -22.95 -8.91
N ARG A 343 -0.62 -23.67 -8.03
CA ARG A 343 -1.25 -24.95 -8.35
C ARG A 343 -2.30 -24.83 -9.45
N VAL A 344 -3.09 -23.75 -9.45
CA VAL A 344 -4.05 -23.45 -10.53
C VAL A 344 -3.33 -23.24 -11.85
N ARG A 345 -2.26 -22.43 -11.88
CA ARG A 345 -1.46 -22.19 -13.09
C ARG A 345 -0.83 -23.46 -13.66
N GLU A 346 -0.38 -24.36 -12.78
CA GLU A 346 0.28 -25.62 -13.14
C GLU A 346 -0.73 -26.73 -13.49
N GLY A 347 -2.04 -26.47 -13.35
CA GLY A 347 -3.09 -27.45 -13.62
C GLY A 347 -3.25 -28.52 -12.53
N GLU A 348 -2.61 -28.34 -11.38
CA GLU A 348 -2.70 -29.24 -10.22
C GLU A 348 -3.98 -29.04 -9.39
N LEU A 349 -4.65 -27.90 -9.59
CA LEU A 349 -5.86 -27.51 -8.86
C LEU A 349 -6.82 -26.77 -9.80
N SER A 350 -8.11 -27.12 -9.75
CA SER A 350 -9.19 -26.33 -10.34
C SER A 350 -10.05 -25.81 -9.21
N LEU A 351 -10.29 -24.50 -9.16
CA LEU A 351 -11.15 -23.90 -8.15
C LEU A 351 -12.62 -23.98 -8.58
N PRO A 352 -13.55 -24.22 -7.63
CA PRO A 352 -14.98 -24.03 -7.88
C PRO A 352 -15.31 -22.56 -8.12
N VAL A 353 -16.30 -22.29 -8.96
CA VAL A 353 -16.83 -20.94 -9.21
C VAL A 353 -17.87 -20.60 -8.14
N PHE A 354 -17.65 -19.52 -7.41
CA PHE A 354 -18.54 -19.05 -6.35
C PHE A 354 -19.54 -18.01 -6.86
N PRO A 355 -20.84 -18.10 -6.50
CA PRO A 355 -21.47 -19.11 -5.64
C PRO A 355 -22.04 -20.33 -6.38
N GLN A 356 -21.76 -20.51 -7.68
CA GLN A 356 -22.42 -21.47 -8.58
C GLN A 356 -22.19 -22.93 -8.18
N ASP A 357 -20.98 -23.30 -7.76
CA ASP A 357 -20.61 -24.71 -7.50
C ASP A 357 -21.00 -25.22 -6.09
N GLU A 358 -21.76 -24.44 -5.31
CA GLU A 358 -22.28 -24.76 -3.96
C GLU A 358 -21.24 -25.26 -2.94
N LYS A 359 -19.94 -25.08 -3.23
CA LYS A 359 -18.82 -25.40 -2.35
C LYS A 359 -17.66 -24.45 -2.59
N MET A 360 -16.72 -24.42 -1.65
CA MET A 360 -15.49 -23.64 -1.75
C MET A 360 -14.28 -24.52 -1.45
N PHE A 361 -13.22 -24.41 -2.26
CA PHE A 361 -11.94 -25.03 -1.93
C PHE A 361 -11.35 -24.35 -0.69
N ALA A 362 -10.79 -25.11 0.24
CA ALA A 362 -10.26 -24.60 1.49
C ALA A 362 -8.84 -25.09 1.79
N ARG A 363 -8.00 -24.18 2.30
CA ARG A 363 -6.71 -24.45 2.93
C ARG A 363 -6.87 -24.31 4.44
N ILE A 364 -6.80 -25.43 5.14
CA ILE A 364 -7.04 -25.48 6.59
C ILE A 364 -5.71 -25.65 7.31
N GLY A 365 -5.34 -24.65 8.11
CA GLY A 365 -4.17 -24.69 8.97
C GLY A 365 -4.48 -25.36 10.29
N GLU A 366 -3.66 -26.32 10.70
CA GLU A 366 -3.77 -27.01 11.99
C GLU A 366 -2.42 -26.95 12.72
N LYS A 367 -2.44 -26.69 14.03
CA LYS A 367 -1.23 -26.83 14.86
C LYS A 367 -1.03 -28.28 15.25
N LYS A 368 0.10 -28.87 14.83
CA LYS A 368 0.55 -30.21 15.23
C LYS A 368 1.99 -30.11 15.74
N ASP A 369 2.21 -30.53 16.97
CA ASP A 369 3.53 -30.55 17.63
C ASP A 369 4.28 -29.21 17.55
N GLY A 370 3.55 -28.10 17.70
CA GLY A 370 4.09 -26.74 17.63
C GLY A 370 4.36 -26.19 16.22
N ASN A 371 4.12 -26.99 15.17
CA ASN A 371 4.22 -26.59 13.78
C ASN A 371 2.82 -26.42 13.15
N VAL A 372 2.72 -25.54 12.15
CA VAL A 372 1.51 -25.42 11.32
C VAL A 372 1.59 -26.42 10.18
N VAL A 373 0.56 -27.25 10.05
CA VAL A 373 0.35 -28.17 8.93
C VAL A 373 -0.88 -27.71 8.16
N TRP A 374 -0.76 -27.62 6.84
CA TRP A 374 -1.86 -27.23 5.95
C TRP A 374 -2.43 -28.44 5.23
N ARG A 375 -3.76 -28.51 5.15
CA ARG A 375 -4.48 -29.51 4.36
C ARG A 375 -5.49 -28.87 3.41
N ASP A 376 -5.79 -29.57 2.34
CA ASP A 376 -6.87 -29.23 1.42
C ASP A 376 -8.20 -29.78 1.94
N ASP A 377 -9.27 -29.05 1.65
CA ASP A 377 -10.65 -29.48 1.87
C ASP A 377 -11.61 -28.83 0.86
N HIS A 378 -12.86 -29.28 0.83
CA HIS A 378 -13.96 -28.62 0.12
C HIS A 378 -15.11 -28.40 1.10
N VAL A 379 -15.41 -27.14 1.39
CA VAL A 379 -16.45 -26.77 2.35
C VAL A 379 -17.74 -26.45 1.60
N PRO A 380 -18.85 -27.17 1.83
CA PRO A 380 -20.16 -26.83 1.27
C PRO A 380 -20.61 -25.43 1.71
N LEU A 381 -21.21 -24.65 0.80
CA LEU A 381 -21.70 -23.32 1.16
C LEU A 381 -22.80 -23.37 2.24
N ALA A 382 -23.59 -24.44 2.28
CA ALA A 382 -24.59 -24.67 3.33
C ALA A 382 -23.99 -24.76 4.75
N GLU A 383 -22.72 -25.16 4.89
CA GLU A 383 -22.03 -25.17 6.19
C GLU A 383 -21.50 -23.78 6.59
N LEU A 384 -21.38 -22.88 5.61
CA LEU A 384 -20.98 -21.48 5.82
C LEU A 384 -22.21 -20.58 6.04
N GLU A 385 -23.34 -20.94 5.44
CA GLU A 385 -24.63 -20.27 5.55
C GLU A 385 -25.38 -20.75 6.80
N ALA A 386 -25.05 -20.19 7.96
CA ALA A 386 -25.93 -20.32 9.12
C ALA A 386 -27.21 -19.49 8.87
N GLU A 387 -28.40 -20.06 9.14
CA GLU A 387 -29.65 -19.29 9.18
C GLU A 387 -29.55 -18.19 10.25
N GLU A 388 -29.34 -16.96 9.82
CA GLU A 388 -29.19 -15.85 10.75
C GLU A 388 -30.56 -15.45 11.32
N LYS A 389 -30.73 -15.63 12.63
CA LYS A 389 -31.86 -15.03 13.34
C LYS A 389 -31.66 -13.51 13.36
N ALA A 390 -32.69 -12.77 12.98
CA ALA A 390 -32.67 -11.32 13.05
C ALA A 390 -32.18 -10.84 14.44
N PRO A 391 -31.28 -9.84 14.49
CA PRO A 391 -30.72 -9.39 15.76
C PRO A 391 -31.83 -8.95 16.71
N THR A 392 -31.83 -9.51 17.91
CA THR A 392 -32.77 -9.13 18.97
C THR A 392 -32.11 -8.10 19.88
N TYR A 393 -32.71 -6.92 19.95
CA TYR A 393 -32.24 -5.85 20.83
C TYR A 393 -32.97 -5.90 22.18
N GLU A 394 -32.26 -5.52 23.24
CA GLU A 394 -32.85 -5.27 24.56
C GLU A 394 -33.27 -3.81 24.70
N LEU A 395 -33.98 -3.50 25.78
CA LEU A 395 -34.26 -2.10 26.14
C LEU A 395 -33.00 -1.50 26.77
N LEU A 396 -32.34 -0.57 26.09
CA LEU A 396 -31.02 -0.06 26.47
C LEU A 396 -31.08 1.35 27.09
N VAL A 397 -32.27 1.91 27.23
CA VAL A 397 -32.51 3.27 27.74
C VAL A 397 -33.19 3.25 29.11
N ASP A 398 -33.02 4.31 29.89
CA ASP A 398 -33.66 4.45 31.20
C ASP A 398 -35.20 4.33 31.05
N PRO A 399 -35.86 3.36 31.72
CA PRO A 399 -37.32 3.21 31.69
C PRO A 399 -38.10 4.47 32.10
N LYS A 400 -37.49 5.41 32.83
CA LYS A 400 -38.10 6.71 33.15
C LYS A 400 -38.45 7.51 31.89
N LEU A 401 -37.64 7.45 30.83
CA LEU A 401 -37.92 8.15 29.57
C LEU A 401 -39.21 7.61 28.93
N ILE A 402 -39.42 6.29 28.95
CA ILE A 402 -40.67 5.68 28.47
C ILE A 402 -41.86 6.16 29.30
N LYS A 403 -41.72 6.23 30.63
CA LYS A 403 -42.77 6.74 31.51
C LYS A 403 -43.13 8.19 31.18
N MET A 404 -42.14 9.03 30.90
CA MET A 404 -42.37 10.41 30.49
C MET A 404 -43.12 10.50 29.15
N VAL A 405 -42.70 9.72 28.14
CA VAL A 405 -43.39 9.66 26.83
C VAL A 405 -44.83 9.16 26.97
N LYS A 406 -45.10 8.19 27.85
CA LYS A 406 -46.47 7.70 28.13
C LYS A 406 -47.40 8.76 28.73
N ASN A 407 -46.86 9.80 29.37
CA ASN A 407 -47.66 10.89 29.94
C ASN A 407 -48.04 11.96 28.91
N ILE A 408 -47.55 11.85 27.66
CA ILE A 408 -47.93 12.74 26.58
C ILE A 408 -49.36 12.41 26.14
N GLY A 409 -50.30 13.33 26.40
CA GLY A 409 -51.73 13.13 26.11
C GLY A 409 -52.19 13.60 24.73
N GLN A 410 -51.35 14.33 23.98
CA GLN A 410 -51.72 14.88 22.67
C GLN A 410 -51.27 13.96 21.52
N VAL A 411 -52.08 13.89 20.46
CA VAL A 411 -51.80 13.11 19.26
C VAL A 411 -51.24 14.01 18.16
N TYR A 412 -50.24 13.52 17.44
CA TYR A 412 -49.75 14.10 16.19
C TYR A 412 -50.35 13.32 15.01
N TYR A 413 -51.19 14.00 14.23
CA TYR A 413 -51.96 13.39 13.14
C TYR A 413 -51.15 13.17 11.84
N GLY A 414 -49.90 13.63 11.78
CA GLY A 414 -49.00 13.36 10.66
C GLY A 414 -48.37 11.96 10.74
N SER A 415 -47.89 11.47 9.60
CA SER A 415 -47.09 10.26 9.50
C SER A 415 -45.62 10.66 9.46
N ILE A 416 -44.78 10.06 10.30
CA ILE A 416 -43.36 10.40 10.40
C ILE A 416 -42.51 9.26 9.86
N GLU A 417 -41.59 9.58 8.95
CA GLU A 417 -40.48 8.70 8.63
C GLU A 417 -39.38 8.87 9.66
N PHE A 418 -39.05 7.79 10.37
CA PHE A 418 -37.93 7.73 11.29
C PHE A 418 -36.86 6.79 10.72
N ASP A 419 -35.75 7.36 10.28
CA ASP A 419 -34.66 6.64 9.61
C ASP A 419 -33.35 6.84 10.36
N ALA A 420 -32.62 5.76 10.60
CA ALA A 420 -31.29 5.77 11.17
C ALA A 420 -30.35 4.95 10.29
N GLY A 421 -29.32 5.61 9.75
CA GLY A 421 -28.31 4.96 8.92
C GLY A 421 -27.08 5.83 8.73
N TYR A 422 -26.08 5.34 8.01
CA TYR A 422 -24.84 6.08 7.76
C TYR A 422 -25.02 7.26 6.81
N ILE A 423 -24.19 8.28 7.00
CA ILE A 423 -23.96 9.33 6.00
C ILE A 423 -22.57 9.20 5.41
N ASN A 424 -22.40 9.62 4.16
CA ASN A 424 -21.13 9.55 3.43
C ASN A 424 -20.04 10.54 3.89
N ARG A 425 -20.12 11.01 5.15
CA ARG A 425 -19.18 11.95 5.76
C ARG A 425 -18.50 11.31 6.96
N PRO A 426 -17.28 10.77 6.81
CA PRO A 426 -16.57 10.21 7.94
C PRO A 426 -16.18 11.32 8.92
N VAL A 427 -16.33 11.04 10.20
CA VAL A 427 -15.91 11.93 11.30
C VAL A 427 -14.75 11.30 12.05
N GLN A 428 -13.89 12.15 12.61
CA GLN A 428 -12.73 11.73 13.40
C GLN A 428 -12.71 12.56 14.68
N ASP A 429 -12.96 11.91 15.82
CA ASP A 429 -13.04 12.60 17.11
C ASP A 429 -11.66 13.08 17.59
N LYS A 430 -10.60 12.29 17.32
CA LYS A 430 -9.21 12.68 17.61
C LYS A 430 -8.28 12.42 16.44
N ARG A 431 -7.33 13.32 16.25
CA ARG A 431 -6.30 13.21 15.22
C ARG A 431 -5.54 11.89 15.36
N GLY A 432 -5.55 11.08 14.30
CA GLY A 432 -4.84 9.81 14.22
C GLY A 432 -5.67 8.57 14.58
N GLU A 433 -6.88 8.74 15.12
CA GLU A 433 -7.83 7.63 15.29
C GLU A 433 -8.50 7.30 13.95
N ARG A 434 -8.95 6.06 13.76
CA ARG A 434 -9.65 5.67 12.53
C ARG A 434 -10.98 6.43 12.41
N PRO A 435 -11.22 7.18 11.32
CA PRO A 435 -12.51 7.84 11.11
C PRO A 435 -13.64 6.83 10.98
N TYR A 436 -14.86 7.22 11.33
CA TYR A 436 -16.05 6.40 11.19
C TYR A 436 -17.19 7.16 10.52
N PHE A 437 -18.12 6.42 9.92
CA PHE A 437 -19.35 6.97 9.38
C PHE A 437 -20.36 7.09 10.52
N PRO A 438 -20.78 8.29 10.90
CA PRO A 438 -21.76 8.46 11.97
C PRO A 438 -23.14 8.00 11.49
N THR A 439 -23.98 7.58 12.43
CA THR A 439 -25.39 7.28 12.15
C THR A 439 -26.19 8.59 12.20
N PHE A 440 -26.72 9.02 11.07
CA PHE A 440 -27.63 10.16 11.01
C PHE A 440 -29.06 9.67 11.22
N VAL A 441 -29.66 10.14 12.31
CA VAL A 441 -31.07 9.95 12.63
C VAL A 441 -31.86 11.11 12.06
N LEU A 442 -32.94 10.79 11.36
CA LEU A 442 -33.88 11.75 10.80
C LEU A 442 -35.31 11.34 11.15
N ALA A 443 -36.08 12.29 11.66
CA ALA A 443 -37.53 12.20 11.78
C ALA A 443 -38.16 13.28 10.89
N VAL A 444 -38.85 12.88 9.83
CA VAL A 444 -39.41 13.80 8.83
C VAL A 444 -40.91 13.54 8.70
N ASP A 445 -41.72 14.59 8.75
CA ASP A 445 -43.15 14.48 8.44
C ASP A 445 -43.34 14.20 6.94
N VAL A 446 -44.05 13.12 6.62
CA VAL A 446 -44.23 12.63 5.25
C VAL A 446 -45.00 13.61 4.38
N ASN A 447 -45.96 14.35 4.96
CA ASN A 447 -46.87 15.20 4.19
C ASN A 447 -46.26 16.57 3.89
N THR A 448 -45.48 17.09 4.82
CA THR A 448 -44.94 18.46 4.76
C THR A 448 -43.46 18.51 4.42
N GLY A 449 -42.71 17.42 4.63
CA GLY A 449 -41.26 17.39 4.50
C GLY A 449 -40.51 18.09 5.63
N PHE A 450 -41.21 18.57 6.68
CA PHE A 450 -40.57 19.21 7.81
C PHE A 450 -39.73 18.20 8.62
N ILE A 451 -38.50 18.60 8.91
CA ILE A 451 -37.60 17.85 9.81
C ILE A 451 -38.08 18.10 11.25
N ILE A 452 -38.65 17.07 11.87
CA ILE A 452 -39.15 17.10 13.24
C ILE A 452 -37.98 16.94 14.22
N HIS A 453 -37.05 16.06 13.88
CA HIS A 453 -35.89 15.75 14.72
C HIS A 453 -34.73 15.28 13.85
N ASN A 454 -33.52 15.59 14.28
CA ASN A 454 -32.31 14.99 13.72
C ASN A 454 -31.26 14.86 14.82
N ASP A 455 -30.42 13.83 14.71
CA ASP A 455 -29.24 13.64 15.54
C ASP A 455 -28.11 13.02 14.72
N LEU A 456 -26.88 13.40 15.02
CA LEU A 456 -25.68 12.74 14.52
C LEU A 456 -25.07 11.87 15.62
N LEU A 457 -25.14 10.55 15.46
CA LEU A 457 -24.75 9.58 16.48
C LEU A 457 -23.38 8.98 16.19
N PRO A 458 -22.52 8.84 17.21
CA PRO A 458 -21.25 8.13 17.06
C PRO A 458 -21.50 6.61 16.91
N ILE A 459 -20.45 5.88 16.54
CA ILE A 459 -20.54 4.45 16.21
C ILE A 459 -20.70 3.53 17.43
N GLU A 460 -20.41 4.00 18.65
CA GLU A 460 -20.59 3.19 19.85
C GLU A 460 -22.04 3.21 20.34
N ASN A 461 -22.55 2.02 20.68
CA ASN A 461 -23.89 1.85 21.27
C ASN A 461 -25.01 2.41 20.38
N VAL A 462 -24.91 2.26 19.05
CA VAL A 462 -25.87 2.80 18.08
C VAL A 462 -27.32 2.47 18.46
N ALA A 463 -27.63 1.21 18.78
CA ALA A 463 -28.99 0.81 19.14
C ALA A 463 -29.55 1.58 20.35
N MET A 464 -28.76 1.73 21.41
CA MET A 464 -29.14 2.54 22.59
C MET A 464 -29.38 4.00 22.21
N ARG A 465 -28.48 4.57 21.41
CA ARG A 465 -28.55 5.98 20.99
C ARG A 465 -29.73 6.24 20.06
N VAL A 466 -30.05 5.31 19.17
CA VAL A 466 -31.25 5.35 18.31
C VAL A 466 -32.52 5.25 19.16
N GLN A 467 -32.58 4.32 20.13
CA GLN A 467 -33.69 4.24 21.10
C GLN A 467 -33.87 5.55 21.88
N LYS A 468 -32.78 6.16 22.34
CA LYS A 468 -32.81 7.43 23.07
C LYS A 468 -33.27 8.57 22.16
N SER A 469 -32.70 8.68 20.95
CA SER A 469 -33.03 9.71 19.96
C SER A 469 -34.51 9.67 19.58
N PHE A 470 -35.07 8.46 19.41
CA PHE A 470 -36.51 8.27 19.18
C PHE A 470 -37.36 8.80 20.34
N LEU A 471 -37.00 8.50 21.59
CA LEU A 471 -37.72 8.99 22.76
C LEU A 471 -37.57 10.52 22.93
N ASP A 472 -36.37 11.06 22.69
CA ASP A 472 -36.11 12.50 22.74
C ASP A 472 -36.94 13.26 21.69
N MET A 473 -37.08 12.70 20.48
CA MET A 473 -37.96 13.24 19.43
C MET A 473 -39.42 13.33 19.91
N LEU A 474 -39.96 12.26 20.50
CA LEU A 474 -41.32 12.27 21.05
C LEU A 474 -41.49 13.28 22.19
N LEU A 475 -40.52 13.36 23.10
CA LEU A 475 -40.53 14.30 24.23
C LEU A 475 -40.48 15.76 23.73
N ARG A 476 -39.65 16.06 22.72
CA ARG A 476 -39.55 17.39 22.11
C ARG A 476 -40.79 17.77 21.32
N LEU A 477 -41.35 16.82 20.57
CA LEU A 477 -42.60 17.02 19.83
C LEU A 477 -43.77 17.29 20.78
N GLY A 478 -43.73 16.75 22.00
CA GLY A 478 -44.78 16.89 23.00
C GLY A 478 -46.11 16.26 22.58
N LYS A 479 -46.08 15.41 21.54
CA LYS A 479 -47.22 14.70 20.95
C LYS A 479 -46.80 13.29 20.53
N ILE A 480 -47.75 12.36 20.51
CA ILE A 480 -47.54 10.99 20.04
C ILE A 480 -48.02 10.85 18.58
N PRO A 481 -47.13 10.54 17.63
CA PRO A 481 -47.49 10.28 16.23
C PRO A 481 -48.45 9.12 16.08
N GLN A 482 -49.44 9.27 15.20
CA GLN A 482 -50.33 8.16 14.86
C GLN A 482 -49.60 7.03 14.17
N GLU A 483 -48.62 7.35 13.31
CA GLU A 483 -47.88 6.39 12.51
C GLU A 483 -46.39 6.78 12.44
N ILE A 484 -45.51 5.79 12.66
CA ILE A 484 -44.09 5.89 12.32
C ILE A 484 -43.76 4.89 11.22
N ARG A 485 -43.12 5.37 10.16
CA ARG A 485 -42.56 4.56 9.06
C ARG A 485 -41.06 4.44 9.23
N MET A 486 -40.52 3.24 9.08
CA MET A 486 -39.09 2.98 9.29
C MET A 486 -38.62 1.75 8.52
N LYS A 487 -37.32 1.72 8.19
CA LYS A 487 -36.67 0.54 7.61
C LYS A 487 -36.57 -0.59 8.62
N LYS A 488 -36.39 -1.81 8.12
CA LYS A 488 -36.32 -3.05 8.92
C LYS A 488 -35.28 -2.96 10.03
N GLU A 489 -34.08 -2.47 9.73
CA GLU A 489 -32.95 -2.38 10.66
C GLU A 489 -33.25 -1.38 11.80
N THR A 490 -33.80 -0.21 11.44
CA THR A 490 -34.22 0.81 12.42
C THR A 490 -35.34 0.28 13.32
N LYS A 491 -36.31 -0.44 12.75
CA LYS A 491 -37.40 -1.06 13.51
C LYS A 491 -36.90 -2.13 14.47
N GLN A 492 -35.93 -2.94 14.08
CA GLN A 492 -35.33 -3.95 14.95
C GLN A 492 -34.68 -3.29 16.17
N MET A 493 -33.89 -2.23 15.98
CA MET A 493 -33.27 -1.48 17.08
C MET A 493 -34.30 -0.86 18.04
N LEU A 494 -35.43 -0.38 17.50
CA LEU A 494 -36.50 0.26 18.28
C LEU A 494 -37.52 -0.72 18.86
N ALA A 495 -37.56 -1.97 18.43
CA ALA A 495 -38.60 -2.93 18.83
C ALA A 495 -38.85 -3.01 20.36
N PRO A 496 -37.84 -2.99 21.24
CA PRO A 496 -38.05 -3.00 22.69
C PRO A 496 -38.78 -1.77 23.22
N VAL A 497 -38.55 -0.60 22.61
CA VAL A 497 -39.22 0.66 22.93
C VAL A 497 -40.63 0.68 22.36
N LEU A 498 -40.79 0.31 21.08
CA LEU A 498 -42.07 0.36 20.37
C LEU A 498 -43.11 -0.55 21.03
N ARG A 499 -42.73 -1.73 21.53
CA ARG A 499 -43.64 -2.62 22.28
C ARG A 499 -44.22 -2.00 23.57
N LYS A 500 -43.61 -0.94 24.09
CA LYS A 500 -44.04 -0.27 25.32
C LYS A 500 -44.91 0.96 25.05
N LEU A 501 -45.06 1.40 23.79
CA LEU A 501 -45.74 2.62 23.40
C LEU A 501 -46.93 2.32 22.47
N PRO A 502 -48.07 3.02 22.60
CA PRO A 502 -49.25 2.79 21.76
C PRO A 502 -49.12 3.51 20.40
N ILE A 503 -48.05 3.22 19.65
CA ILE A 503 -47.73 3.85 18.36
C ILE A 503 -47.90 2.82 17.25
N ARG A 504 -48.63 3.16 16.18
CA ARG A 504 -48.68 2.32 14.98
C ARG A 504 -47.35 2.43 14.24
N THR A 505 -46.74 1.29 13.93
CA THR A 505 -45.47 1.25 13.21
C THR A 505 -45.65 0.54 11.88
N MET A 506 -45.09 1.12 10.81
CA MET A 506 -45.05 0.52 9.48
C MET A 506 -43.61 0.28 9.08
N GLU A 507 -43.29 -0.98 8.76
CA GLU A 507 -42.01 -1.32 8.15
C GLU A 507 -42.09 -1.03 6.66
N VAL A 508 -41.12 -0.29 6.14
CA VAL A 508 -41.06 0.12 4.74
C VAL A 508 -39.69 -0.21 4.17
N LEU A 509 -39.62 -0.46 2.86
CA LEU A 509 -38.33 -0.67 2.18
C LEU A 509 -37.50 0.61 2.11
N ARG A 510 -38.16 1.76 1.95
CA ARG A 510 -37.51 3.08 1.82
C ARG A 510 -38.26 4.14 2.61
N THR A 511 -37.53 5.19 2.96
CA THR A 511 -38.04 6.40 3.64
C THR A 511 -37.73 7.61 2.76
N PRO A 512 -38.51 7.89 1.70
CA PRO A 512 -38.17 8.90 0.69
C PRO A 512 -37.98 10.31 1.24
N ALA A 513 -38.77 10.73 2.23
CA ALA A 513 -38.65 12.06 2.82
C ALA A 513 -37.35 12.19 3.63
N ALA A 514 -37.04 11.19 4.45
CA ALA A 514 -35.77 11.15 5.19
C ALA A 514 -34.55 10.99 4.24
N GLU A 515 -34.67 10.17 3.19
CA GLU A 515 -33.62 9.97 2.20
C GLU A 515 -33.35 11.23 1.37
N HIS A 516 -34.38 12.02 1.07
CA HIS A 516 -34.21 13.31 0.38
C HIS A 516 -33.42 14.30 1.24
N VAL A 517 -33.76 14.41 2.53
CA VAL A 517 -33.01 15.26 3.48
C VAL A 517 -31.57 14.78 3.62
N ARG A 518 -31.36 13.46 3.76
CA ARG A 518 -30.02 12.85 3.84
C ARG A 518 -29.16 13.19 2.62
N ARG A 519 -29.66 12.95 1.41
CA ARG A 519 -28.94 13.27 0.17
C ARG A 519 -28.59 14.75 0.07
N THR A 520 -29.51 15.62 0.47
CA THR A 520 -29.27 17.06 0.48
C THR A 520 -28.13 17.40 1.43
N PHE A 521 -28.09 16.81 2.63
CA PHE A 521 -26.99 16.99 3.58
C PHE A 521 -25.66 16.46 3.05
N GLU A 522 -25.67 15.38 2.28
CA GLU A 522 -24.45 14.79 1.69
C GLU A 522 -23.86 15.65 0.55
N MET A 523 -24.66 16.51 -0.09
CA MET A 523 -24.21 17.42 -1.15
C MET A 523 -23.46 18.68 -0.66
N PHE A 524 -23.65 19.10 0.59
CA PHE A 524 -23.05 20.30 1.20
C PHE A 524 -22.03 19.91 2.24
#